data_AF-A0A5C6UC09-F1
#
_entry.id   AF-A0A5C6UC09-F1
#
_cell.length_a   1.000
_cell.length_b   1.000
_cell.length_c   1.000
_cell.angle_alpha   90.00
_cell.angle_beta   90.00
_cell.angle_gamma   90.00
#
_symmetry.space_group_name_H-M   'P 1'
#
loop_
_entity.id
_entity.type
_entity.pdbx_description
1 polymer ?
#
loop_
_entity_poly.entity_id
_entity_poly.type
_entity_poly.pdbx_seq_one_letter_code
_entity_poly.pdbx_strand_id
1 'polypeptide(L)'
;MITPYDAALRLRQREMDAVRLSISVEVNQIVLLDRHRDTIDRTVRQELSLAGSDPMLSAHAFAGRMRAQREALGRDRQASDGRLAVLRAQAADAYGAVRAIEGAALRHREDAARLAAVAEQSQMDDFAAAGFARARHAARRARATDERLA
;
A
#
# COMPACT_ATOMS: atom_id res chain seq x y z
N MET A 1 -11.98 -17.01 6.54
CA MET A 1 -13.27 -16.30 6.43
C MET A 1 -13.06 -15.17 5.43
N ILE A 2 -13.81 -15.15 4.33
CA ILE A 2 -13.72 -14.07 3.32
C ILE A 2 -14.47 -12.86 3.88
N THR A 3 -13.85 -11.70 3.93
CA THR A 3 -14.52 -10.46 4.33
C THR A 3 -15.04 -9.70 3.09
N PRO A 4 -16.09 -8.87 3.22
CA PRO A 4 -16.56 -8.02 2.11
C PRO A 4 -15.47 -7.08 1.56
N TYR A 5 -14.41 -6.85 2.34
CA TYR A 5 -13.29 -5.97 2.01
C TYR A 5 -12.20 -6.67 1.19
N ASP A 6 -12.18 -8.00 1.09
CA ASP A 6 -11.07 -8.75 0.48
C ASP A 6 -10.89 -8.42 -1.02
N ALA A 7 -11.99 -8.23 -1.75
CA ALA A 7 -11.94 -7.85 -3.17
C ALA A 7 -11.36 -6.45 -3.36
N ALA A 8 -11.79 -5.48 -2.53
CA ALA A 8 -11.27 -4.13 -2.53
C ALA A 8 -9.78 -4.09 -2.16
N LEU A 9 -9.39 -4.87 -1.15
CA LEU A 9 -8.00 -4.96 -0.70
C LEU A 9 -7.09 -5.51 -1.81
N ARG A 10 -7.50 -6.59 -2.48
CA ARG A 10 -6.76 -7.16 -3.62
C ARG A 10 -6.60 -6.17 -4.77
N LEU A 11 -7.66 -5.41 -5.09
CA LEU A 11 -7.59 -4.39 -6.13
C LEU A 11 -6.57 -3.31 -5.77
N ARG A 12 -6.65 -2.76 -4.55
CA ARG A 12 -5.72 -1.72 -4.09
C ARG A 12 -4.28 -2.22 -3.98
N GLN A 13 -4.07 -3.48 -3.61
CA GLN A 13 -2.75 -4.10 -3.60
C GLN A 13 -2.11 -4.09 -5.01
N ARG A 14 -2.88 -4.47 -6.04
CA ARG A 14 -2.42 -4.47 -7.43
C ARG A 14 -2.09 -3.07 -7.95
N GLU A 15 -2.91 -2.09 -7.60
CA GLU A 15 -2.65 -0.68 -7.93
C GLU A 15 -1.34 -0.20 -7.28
N MET A 16 -1.12 -0.55 -6.01
CA MET A 16 0.14 -0.22 -5.31
C MET A 16 1.36 -0.89 -5.96
N ASP A 17 1.23 -2.15 -6.38
CA ASP A 17 2.31 -2.86 -7.07
C ASP A 17 2.63 -2.22 -8.43
N ALA A 18 1.61 -1.78 -9.17
CA ALA A 18 1.80 -1.05 -10.43
C ALA A 18 2.53 0.28 -10.21
N VAL A 19 2.14 1.06 -9.18
CA VAL A 19 2.81 2.33 -8.86
C VAL A 19 4.26 2.10 -8.44
N ARG A 20 4.55 1.05 -7.64
CA ARG A 20 5.93 0.67 -7.26
C ARG A 20 6.80 0.34 -8.48
N LEU A 21 6.24 -0.37 -9.45
CA LEU A 21 6.93 -0.67 -10.70
C LEU A 21 7.26 0.62 -11.45
N SER A 22 6.29 1.52 -11.61
CA SER A 22 6.49 2.81 -12.27
C SER A 22 7.55 3.67 -11.57
N ILE A 23 7.56 3.73 -10.23
CA ILE A 23 8.59 4.40 -9.45
C ILE A 23 9.97 3.82 -9.78
N SER A 24 10.08 2.49 -9.82
CA SER A 24 11.34 1.80 -10.10
C SER A 24 11.85 2.13 -11.51
N VAL A 25 10.95 2.22 -12.50
CA VAL A 25 11.29 2.62 -13.86
C VAL A 25 11.83 4.06 -13.91
N GLU A 26 11.15 5.02 -13.29
CA GLU A 26 11.62 6.43 -13.29
C GLU A 26 12.93 6.61 -12.53
N VAL A 27 13.13 5.90 -11.41
CA VAL A 27 14.42 5.92 -10.70
C VAL A 27 15.54 5.38 -11.58
N ASN A 28 15.32 4.27 -12.29
CA ASN A 28 16.30 3.75 -13.23
C ASN A 28 16.58 4.72 -14.38
N GLN A 29 15.56 5.40 -14.89
CA GLN A 29 15.72 6.41 -15.93
C GLN A 29 16.61 7.57 -15.46
N ILE A 30 16.40 8.08 -14.23
CA ILE A 30 17.23 9.12 -13.64
C ILE A 30 18.68 8.65 -13.53
N VAL A 31 18.92 7.42 -13.06
CA VAL A 31 20.27 6.84 -12.96
C VAL A 31 20.94 6.75 -14.33
N LEU A 32 20.22 6.38 -15.38
CA LEU A 32 20.75 6.32 -16.75
C LEU A 32 21.10 7.70 -17.28
N LEU A 33 20.24 8.70 -17.06
CA LEU A 33 20.49 10.09 -17.45
C LEU A 33 21.73 10.66 -16.75
N ASP A 34 21.92 10.33 -15.46
CA ASP A 34 23.07 10.76 -14.67
C ASP A 34 24.37 10.15 -15.18
N ARG A 35 24.37 8.85 -15.47
CA ARG A 35 25.51 8.18 -16.09
C ARG A 35 25.86 8.75 -17.47
N HIS A 36 24.84 9.11 -18.25
CA HIS A 36 25.06 9.73 -19.56
C HIS A 36 25.69 11.11 -19.41
N ARG A 37 25.20 11.92 -18.47
CA ARG A 37 25.80 13.21 -18.14
C ARG A 37 27.25 13.08 -17.69
N ASP A 38 27.56 12.13 -16.81
CA ASP A 38 28.92 11.86 -16.36
C ASP A 38 29.86 11.43 -17.49
N THR A 39 29.32 10.70 -18.48
CA THR A 39 30.06 10.27 -19.67
C THR A 39 30.39 11.47 -20.55
N ILE A 40 29.40 12.32 -20.83
CA ILE A 40 29.58 13.59 -21.53
C ILE A 40 30.63 14.46 -20.83
N ASP A 41 30.57 14.56 -19.51
CA ASP A 41 31.48 15.40 -18.73
C ASP A 41 32.92 14.90 -18.79
N ARG A 42 33.12 13.58 -18.90
CA ARG A 42 34.44 12.98 -19.12
C ARG A 42 34.94 13.24 -20.55
N THR A 43 34.11 12.98 -21.56
CA THR A 43 34.47 13.22 -22.96
C THR A 43 34.82 14.69 -23.22
N VAL A 44 34.03 15.62 -22.67
CA VAL A 44 34.30 17.06 -22.80
C VAL A 44 35.64 17.45 -22.19
N ARG A 45 35.96 16.94 -21.00
CA ARG A 45 37.24 17.21 -20.35
C ARG A 45 38.42 16.70 -21.17
N GLN A 46 38.29 15.50 -21.74
CA GLN A 46 39.32 14.91 -22.59
C GLN A 46 39.55 15.73 -23.86
N GLU A 47 38.48 16.08 -24.59
CA GLU A 47 38.57 16.84 -25.83
C GLU A 47 39.12 18.27 -25.62
N LEU A 48 38.69 18.95 -24.55
CA LEU A 48 39.22 20.28 -24.23
C LEU A 48 40.70 20.22 -23.83
N SER A 49 41.14 19.14 -23.18
CA SER A 49 42.55 18.93 -22.87
C SER A 49 43.39 18.75 -24.14
N LEU A 50 42.88 18.00 -25.13
CA LEU A 50 43.57 17.78 -26.39
C LEU A 50 43.66 19.08 -27.22
N ALA A 51 42.55 19.80 -27.36
CA ALA A 51 42.54 21.09 -28.07
C ALA A 51 43.38 22.16 -27.37
N GLY A 52 43.50 22.12 -26.04
CA GLY A 52 44.41 23.00 -25.30
C GLY A 52 45.89 22.70 -25.54
N SER A 53 46.24 21.47 -25.97
CA SER A 53 47.62 21.04 -26.24
C SER A 53 48.09 21.29 -27.67
N ASP A 54 47.17 21.51 -28.62
CA ASP A 54 47.48 21.79 -30.02
C ASP A 54 46.71 23.03 -30.51
N PRO A 55 47.40 24.17 -30.75
CA PRO A 55 46.79 25.39 -31.26
C PRO A 55 46.09 25.26 -32.62
N MET A 56 46.38 24.23 -33.41
CA MET A 56 45.72 23.96 -34.69
C MET A 56 44.36 23.26 -34.51
N LEU A 57 44.07 22.69 -33.33
CA LEU A 57 42.81 21.98 -33.05
C LEU A 57 41.81 22.90 -32.33
N SER A 58 40.67 23.18 -32.98
CA SER A 58 39.57 23.94 -32.37
C SER A 58 38.44 23.02 -31.87
N ALA A 59 38.13 23.10 -30.57
CA ALA A 59 37.04 22.35 -29.94
C ALA A 59 35.70 23.12 -29.88
N HIS A 60 35.57 24.28 -30.52
CA HIS A 60 34.44 25.18 -30.27
C HIS A 60 33.08 24.58 -30.71
N ALA A 61 33.02 24.00 -31.91
CA ALA A 61 31.81 23.35 -32.41
C ALA A 61 31.44 22.10 -31.59
N PHE A 62 32.45 21.35 -31.14
CA PHE A 62 32.27 20.21 -30.25
C PHE A 62 31.67 20.67 -28.90
N ALA A 63 32.26 21.68 -28.27
CA ALA A 63 31.78 22.23 -27.01
C ALA A 63 30.34 22.74 -27.11
N GLY A 64 29.97 23.39 -28.22
CA GLY A 64 28.60 23.80 -28.52
C GLY A 64 27.62 22.63 -28.54
N ARG A 65 27.95 21.56 -29.27
CA ARG A 65 27.11 20.34 -29.30
C ARG A 65 26.96 19.70 -27.92
N MET A 66 28.04 19.59 -27.15
CA MET A 66 27.99 18.97 -25.83
C MET A 66 27.19 19.81 -24.81
N ARG A 67 27.20 21.15 -24.93
CA ARG A 67 26.31 22.01 -24.13
C ARG A 67 24.85 21.75 -24.43
N ALA A 68 24.46 21.72 -25.71
CA ALA A 68 23.09 21.42 -26.12
C ALA A 68 22.64 20.02 -25.64
N GLN A 69 23.54 19.03 -25.70
CA GLN A 69 23.25 17.69 -25.20
C GLN A 69 23.06 17.66 -23.67
N ARG A 70 23.89 18.39 -22.91
CA ARG A 70 23.71 18.53 -21.45
C ARG A 70 22.38 19.20 -21.09
N GLU A 71 21.99 20.23 -21.83
CA GLU A 71 20.71 20.92 -21.63
C GLU A 71 19.52 20.00 -21.92
N ALA A 72 19.59 19.20 -22.98
CA ALA A 72 18.61 18.15 -23.27
C ALA A 72 18.50 17.14 -22.11
N LEU A 73 19.63 16.57 -21.66
CA LEU A 73 19.63 15.65 -20.52
C LEU A 73 19.10 16.28 -19.23
N GLY A 74 19.40 17.56 -18.99
CA GLY A 74 18.89 18.31 -17.85
C GLY A 74 17.36 18.42 -17.87
N ARG A 75 16.78 18.72 -19.04
CA ARG A 75 15.32 18.75 -19.23
C ARG A 75 14.70 17.38 -19.03
N ASP A 76 15.29 16.33 -19.58
CA ASP A 76 14.79 14.96 -19.44
C ASP A 76 14.84 14.48 -17.98
N ARG A 77 15.91 14.85 -17.25
CA ARG A 77 16.04 14.56 -15.82
C ARG A 77 14.96 15.28 -15.02
N GLN A 78 14.77 16.57 -15.26
CA GLN A 78 13.73 17.36 -14.59
C GLN A 78 12.32 16.79 -14.85
N ALA A 79 12.04 16.35 -16.08
CA ALA A 79 10.79 15.70 -16.42
C ALA A 79 10.61 14.37 -15.67
N SER A 80 11.67 13.56 -15.55
CA SER A 80 11.67 12.29 -14.81
C SER A 80 11.50 12.51 -13.30
N ASP A 81 12.17 13.51 -12.74
CA ASP A 81 11.99 13.92 -11.34
C ASP A 81 10.54 14.37 -11.06
N GLY A 82 9.94 15.12 -11.99
CA GLY A 82 8.54 15.53 -11.92
C GLY A 82 7.57 14.33 -11.92
N ARG A 83 7.78 13.36 -12.83
CA ARG A 83 6.99 12.12 -12.86
C ARG A 83 7.18 11.30 -11.58
N LEU A 84 8.40 11.19 -11.08
CA LEU A 84 8.69 10.49 -9.84
C LEU A 84 8.01 11.13 -8.62
N ALA A 85 7.96 12.47 -8.55
CA ALA A 85 7.24 13.18 -7.50
C ALA A 85 5.73 12.87 -7.52
N VAL A 86 5.11 12.88 -8.69
CA VAL A 86 3.68 12.51 -8.86
C VAL A 86 3.44 11.07 -8.44
N LEU A 87 4.28 10.13 -8.89
CA LEU A 87 4.16 8.71 -8.53
C LEU A 87 4.31 8.48 -7.02
N ARG A 88 5.20 9.23 -6.35
CA ARG A 88 5.36 9.16 -4.89
C ARG A 88 4.12 9.66 -4.14
N ALA A 89 3.50 10.74 -4.63
CA ALA A 89 2.24 11.22 -4.07
C ALA A 89 1.12 10.17 -4.24
N GLN A 90 0.99 9.61 -5.45
CA GLN A 90 0.04 8.53 -5.71
C GLN A 90 0.27 7.29 -4.83
N ALA A 91 1.54 6.93 -4.59
CA ALA A 91 1.89 5.83 -3.70
C ALA A 91 1.47 6.11 -2.24
N ALA A 92 1.67 7.34 -1.76
CA ALA A 92 1.26 7.74 -0.42
C ALA A 92 -0.27 7.66 -0.26
N ASP A 93 -1.02 8.16 -1.24
CA ASP A 93 -2.48 8.10 -1.25
C ASP A 93 -3.00 6.66 -1.29
N ALA A 94 -2.43 5.82 -2.17
CA ALA A 94 -2.78 4.41 -2.29
C ALA A 94 -2.50 3.66 -0.97
N TYR A 95 -1.37 3.93 -0.33
CA TYR A 95 -1.03 3.35 0.97
C TYR A 95 -2.04 3.74 2.06
N GLY A 96 -2.41 5.03 2.13
CA GLY A 96 -3.43 5.51 3.05
C GLY A 96 -4.78 4.80 2.84
N ALA A 97 -5.20 4.63 1.58
CA ALA A 97 -6.43 3.93 1.25
C ALA A 97 -6.40 2.44 1.65
N VAL A 98 -5.29 1.73 1.42
CA VAL A 98 -5.12 0.34 1.87
C VAL A 98 -5.24 0.24 3.38
N ARG A 99 -4.55 1.11 4.13
CA ARG A 99 -4.61 1.12 5.60
C ARG A 99 -6.02 1.40 6.13
N ALA A 100 -6.77 2.29 5.48
CA ALA A 100 -8.16 2.55 5.85
C ALA A 100 -9.05 1.31 5.66
N ILE A 101 -8.89 0.60 4.54
CA ILE A 101 -9.64 -0.64 4.24
C ILE A 101 -9.25 -1.75 5.22
N GLU A 102 -7.96 -1.93 5.50
CA GLU A 102 -7.49 -2.90 6.50
C GLU A 102 -8.09 -2.64 7.89
N GLY A 103 -8.14 -1.38 8.30
CA GLY A 103 -8.77 -0.97 9.56
C GLY A 103 -10.27 -1.27 9.58
N ALA A 104 -10.99 -1.03 8.48
CA ALA A 104 -12.41 -1.39 8.37
C ALA A 104 -12.63 -2.90 8.42
N ALA A 105 -11.78 -3.67 7.73
CA ALA A 105 -11.84 -5.13 7.73
C ALA A 105 -11.50 -5.72 9.11
N LEU A 106 -10.62 -5.09 9.88
CA LEU A 106 -10.33 -5.48 11.26
C LEU A 106 -11.56 -5.25 12.16
N ARG A 107 -12.12 -4.03 12.15
CA ARG A 107 -13.32 -3.71 12.94
C ARG A 107 -14.49 -4.64 12.63
N HIS A 108 -14.73 -4.92 11.35
CA HIS A 108 -15.77 -5.86 10.95
C HIS A 108 -15.56 -7.27 11.53
N ARG A 109 -14.30 -7.75 11.57
CA ARG A 109 -13.99 -9.06 12.17
C ARG A 109 -14.21 -9.06 13.67
N GLU A 110 -13.84 -7.99 14.35
CA GLU A 110 -14.06 -7.83 15.80
C GLU A 110 -15.55 -7.77 16.14
N ASP A 111 -16.34 -7.02 15.35
CA ASP A 111 -17.79 -6.93 15.53
C ASP A 111 -18.47 -8.27 15.25
N ALA A 112 -18.07 -8.98 14.19
CA ALA A 112 -18.60 -10.31 13.89
C ALA A 112 -18.28 -11.33 15.01
N ALA A 113 -17.06 -11.28 15.56
CA ALA A 113 -16.67 -12.14 16.67
C ALA A 113 -17.48 -11.82 17.94
N ARG A 114 -17.71 -10.54 18.22
CA ARG A 114 -18.54 -10.09 19.36
C ARG A 114 -19.99 -10.55 19.21
N LEU A 115 -20.58 -10.40 18.02
CA LEU A 115 -21.95 -10.84 17.74
C LEU A 115 -22.09 -12.36 17.89
N ALA A 116 -21.09 -13.12 17.43
CA ALA A 116 -21.07 -14.57 17.61
C ALA A 116 -21.03 -14.96 19.09
N ALA A 117 -20.17 -14.33 19.89
CA ALA A 117 -20.07 -14.58 21.33
C ALA A 117 -21.36 -14.22 22.08
N VAL A 118 -22.00 -13.09 21.72
CA VAL A 118 -23.29 -12.69 22.31
C VAL A 118 -24.40 -13.68 21.93
N ALA A 119 -24.42 -14.17 20.69
CA ALA A 119 -25.38 -15.18 20.27
C ALA A 119 -25.20 -16.51 21.00
N GLU A 120 -23.95 -16.96 21.19
CA GLU A 120 -23.63 -18.16 21.96
C GLU A 120 -24.08 -18.04 23.42
N GLN A 121 -23.76 -16.93 24.08
CA GLN A 121 -24.18 -16.67 25.46
C GLN A 121 -25.71 -16.63 25.59
N SER A 122 -26.40 -15.95 24.68
CA SER A 122 -27.86 -15.89 24.66
C SER A 122 -28.49 -17.29 24.56
N GLN A 123 -27.93 -18.17 23.74
CA GLN A 123 -28.42 -19.55 23.64
C GLN A 123 -28.20 -20.31 24.94
N MET A 124 -27.04 -20.16 25.59
CA MET A 124 -26.76 -20.80 26.88
C MET A 124 -27.73 -20.32 27.97
N ASP A 125 -28.01 -19.01 28.02
CA ASP A 125 -28.94 -18.42 28.97
C ASP A 125 -30.37 -18.92 28.75
N ASP A 126 -30.81 -19.03 27.49
CA ASP A 126 -32.13 -19.60 27.13
C ASP A 126 -32.26 -21.06 27.58
N PHE A 127 -31.22 -21.88 27.37
CA PHE A 127 -31.21 -23.27 27.83
C PHE A 127 -31.25 -23.36 29.36
N ALA A 128 -30.50 -22.52 30.08
CA ALA A 128 -30.49 -22.47 31.53
C ALA A 128 -31.86 -22.04 32.08
N ALA A 129 -32.46 -20.99 31.51
CA ALA A 129 -33.79 -20.51 31.89
C ALA A 129 -34.87 -21.58 31.66
N ALA A 130 -34.85 -22.26 30.52
CA ALA A 130 -35.77 -23.36 30.22
C ALA A 130 -35.59 -24.53 31.20
N GLY A 131 -34.35 -24.88 31.54
CA GLY A 131 -34.03 -25.89 32.55
C GLY A 131 -34.58 -25.53 33.94
N PHE A 132 -34.34 -24.29 34.38
CA PHE A 132 -34.83 -23.77 35.65
C PHE A 132 -36.37 -23.75 35.71
N ALA A 133 -37.03 -23.28 34.65
CA ALA A 133 -38.49 -23.28 34.56
C ALA A 133 -39.07 -24.70 34.70
N ARG A 134 -38.50 -25.68 33.98
CA ARG A 134 -38.90 -27.10 34.09
C ARG A 134 -38.72 -27.64 35.51
N ALA A 135 -37.57 -27.38 36.14
CA ALA A 135 -37.31 -27.80 37.52
C ALA A 135 -38.33 -27.20 38.50
N ARG A 136 -38.64 -25.91 38.35
CA ARG A 136 -39.64 -25.23 39.19
C ARG A 136 -41.04 -25.81 39.00
N HIS A 137 -41.43 -26.14 37.76
CA HIS A 137 -42.70 -26.80 37.48
C HIS A 137 -42.76 -28.21 38.07
N ALA A 138 -41.68 -28.98 38.03
CA ALA A 138 -41.60 -30.30 38.66
C ALA A 138 -41.74 -30.21 40.19
N ALA A 139 -41.01 -29.30 40.84
CA ALA A 139 -41.08 -29.09 42.28
C ALA A 139 -42.48 -28.64 42.75
N ARG A 140 -43.14 -27.77 41.99
CA ARG A 140 -44.54 -27.36 42.27
C ARG A 140 -45.52 -28.53 42.17
N ARG A 141 -45.36 -29.38 41.14
CA ARG A 141 -46.20 -30.58 41.00
C ARG A 141 -46.02 -31.54 42.17
N ALA A 142 -44.77 -31.81 42.56
CA ALA A 142 -44.45 -32.69 43.69
C ALA A 142 -45.11 -32.23 45.00
N ARG A 143 -45.03 -30.93 45.32
CA ARG A 143 -45.70 -30.35 46.50
C ARG A 143 -47.22 -30.48 46.46
N ALA A 144 -47.84 -30.25 45.30
CA ALA A 144 -49.29 -30.37 45.15
C ALA A 144 -49.79 -31.82 45.25
N THR A 145 -48.95 -32.81 44.94
CA THR A 145 -49.27 -34.23 45.18
C THR A 145 -49.13 -34.61 46.65
N ASP A 146 -48.14 -34.08 47.37
CA ASP A 146 -47.98 -34.32 48.82
C ASP A 146 -49.15 -33.71 49.63
N GLU A 147 -49.60 -32.51 49.30
CA GLU A 147 -50.76 -31.86 49.94
C GLU A 147 -52.10 -32.55 49.66
N ARG A 148 -52.19 -33.43 48.66
CA ARG A 148 -53.40 -34.24 48.37
C ARG A 148 -53.41 -35.60 49.05
N LEU A 149 -52.27 -36.03 49.57
CA LEU A 149 -52.09 -37.30 50.28
C LEU A 149 -52.02 -37.14 51.80
N ALA A 150 -51.99 -35.89 52.29
CA ALA A 150 -52.18 -35.50 53.68
C ALA A 150 -53.65 -35.14 53.96
#